data_AF-A0A183HQD6-F1
#
_entry.id   AF-A0A183HQD6-F1
#
_cell.length_a   1.000
_cell.length_b   1.000
_cell.length_c   1.000
_cell.angle_alpha   90.00
_cell.angle_beta   90.00
_cell.angle_gamma   90.00
#
_symmetry.space_group_name_H-M   'P 1'
#
loop_
_entity.id
_entity.type
_entity.pdbx_description
1 polymer ?
#
loop_
_entity_poly.entity_id
_entity_poly.type
_entity_poly.pdbx_seq_one_letter_code
_entity_poly.pdbx_strand_id
1 'polypeptide(L)'
;HDPKHDNNVAEHILKLHQYRTPGEPDGAVLPMGSDIESLTTFDMEEVSATNEICEKNKEWCAGKASDKLFTIQFVRKYIHMAKSVKPKLTEEASAYISESYAELRSFDTSKTDRERTMPVTVRQLETLIRISTAMAKARLAKNVERSDAEKAYQLLHYACFKEKPKERLEMEEKQRKKHGVNEKSDDDETEDEEMEDLEKNER
;
A
#
# COMPACT_ATOMS: atom_id res chain seq x y z
N HIS A 1 -21.41 -0.28 3.15
CA HIS A 1 -20.84 0.05 4.46
C HIS A 1 -20.42 -1.27 5.09
N ASP A 2 -19.14 -1.47 5.40
CA ASP A 2 -18.62 -2.78 5.81
C ASP A 2 -18.48 -2.84 7.35
N PRO A 3 -19.37 -3.54 8.06
CA PRO A 3 -19.37 -3.58 9.52
C PRO A 3 -18.09 -4.21 10.10
N LYS A 4 -17.39 -5.06 9.35
CA LYS A 4 -16.13 -5.66 9.79
C LYS A 4 -15.00 -4.62 9.81
N HIS A 5 -14.98 -3.73 8.82
CA HIS A 5 -14.01 -2.64 8.76
C HIS A 5 -14.18 -1.70 9.95
N ASP A 6 -15.43 -1.30 10.24
CA ASP A 6 -15.74 -0.37 11.32
C ASP A 6 -15.39 -0.95 12.69
N ASN A 7 -15.64 -2.25 12.91
CA ASN A 7 -15.23 -2.95 14.13
C ASN A 7 -13.70 -2.96 14.32
N ASN A 8 -12.94 -3.23 13.25
CA ASN A 8 -11.47 -3.21 13.32
C ASN A 8 -10.93 -1.81 13.63
N VAL A 9 -11.54 -0.77 13.07
CA VAL A 9 -11.19 0.63 13.34
C VAL A 9 -11.52 0.98 14.80
N ALA A 10 -12.70 0.59 15.29
CA ALA A 10 -13.11 0.82 16.68
C ALA A 10 -12.16 0.13 17.67
N GLU A 11 -11.79 -1.14 17.41
CA GLU A 11 -10.82 -1.88 18.23
C GLU A 11 -9.47 -1.17 18.27
N HIS A 12 -8.96 -0.71 17.11
CA HIS A 12 -7.71 0.03 17.04
C HIS A 12 -7.74 1.34 17.83
N ILE A 13 -8.83 2.10 17.75
CA ILE A 13 -9.00 3.37 18.47
C ILE A 13 -9.07 3.13 19.99
N LEU A 14 -9.81 2.10 20.43
CA LEU A 14 -9.89 1.71 21.84
C LEU A 14 -8.49 1.35 22.38
N LYS A 15 -7.70 0.66 21.58
CA LYS A 15 -6.32 0.29 21.90
C LYS A 15 -5.40 1.50 22.05
N LEU A 16 -5.55 2.52 21.18
CA LEU A 16 -4.81 3.78 21.32
C LEU A 16 -5.16 4.51 22.61
N HIS A 17 -6.45 4.57 22.96
CA HIS A 17 -6.91 5.29 24.17
C HIS A 17 -6.60 4.55 25.47
N GLN A 18 -6.31 3.25 25.40
CA GLN A 18 -5.85 2.44 26.54
C GLN A 18 -4.33 2.51 26.73
N TYR A 19 -3.59 3.24 25.88
CA TYR A 19 -2.14 3.36 26.00
C TYR A 19 -1.72 4.05 27.30
N ARG A 20 -0.75 3.44 28.00
CA ARG A 20 -0.01 3.99 29.14
C ARG A 20 1.48 3.88 28.88
N THR A 21 2.26 4.84 29.36
CA THR A 21 3.71 4.80 29.21
C THR A 21 4.29 3.62 30.01
N PRO A 22 5.37 2.96 29.53
CA PRO A 22 5.99 1.85 30.23
C PRO A 22 6.55 2.31 31.58
N GLY A 23 5.94 1.88 32.69
CA GLY A 23 6.36 2.23 34.05
C GLY A 23 5.25 2.79 34.95
N GLU A 24 4.10 3.17 34.38
CA GLU A 24 2.95 3.58 35.19
C GLU A 24 2.21 2.37 35.78
N PRO A 25 1.85 2.39 37.08
CA PRO A 25 1.08 1.32 37.69
C PRO A 25 -0.32 1.25 37.08
N ASP A 26 -0.78 0.02 36.83
CA ASP A 26 -2.11 -0.27 36.33
C ASP A 26 -3.19 0.37 37.25
N GLY A 27 -4.18 1.04 36.67
CA GLY A 27 -5.23 1.76 37.41
C GLY A 27 -4.94 3.20 37.87
N ALA A 28 -3.72 3.74 37.71
CA ALA A 28 -3.48 5.17 37.95
C ALA A 28 -4.32 6.08 37.02
N VAL A 29 -4.87 7.18 37.54
CA VAL A 29 -5.61 8.17 36.74
C VAL A 29 -4.60 8.99 35.94
N LEU A 30 -4.70 8.97 34.61
CA LEU A 30 -3.88 9.82 33.75
C LEU A 30 -4.21 11.29 34.06
N PRO A 31 -3.22 12.16 34.29
CA PRO A 31 -3.49 13.59 34.37
C PRO A 31 -4.14 14.04 33.06
N MET A 32 -5.33 14.63 33.16
CA MET A 32 -6.04 15.22 32.03
C MET A 32 -5.28 16.46 31.57
N GLY A 33 -4.37 16.28 30.61
CA GLY A 33 -3.62 17.35 29.94
C GLY A 33 -2.11 17.16 29.99
N SER A 34 -1.46 17.51 28.87
CA SER A 34 -0.01 17.50 28.56
C SER A 34 0.63 16.10 28.55
N ASP A 35 1.02 15.51 27.41
CA ASP A 35 1.95 16.08 26.41
C ASP A 35 1.61 15.60 24.99
N ILE A 36 1.06 16.48 24.15
CA ILE A 36 1.35 16.39 22.72
C ILE A 36 2.80 16.87 22.60
N GLU A 37 3.71 15.89 22.66
CA GLU A 37 5.13 16.08 22.43
C GLU A 37 5.29 16.75 21.06
N SER A 38 5.76 18.00 21.07
CA SER A 38 6.07 18.75 19.87
C SER A 38 7.14 17.99 19.10
N LEU A 39 6.73 17.31 18.03
CA LEU A 39 7.60 16.68 17.03
C LEU A 39 8.35 17.75 16.19
N THR A 40 9.03 18.68 16.86
CA THR A 40 9.97 19.62 16.26
C THR A 40 11.38 19.07 16.34
N THR A 41 12.16 19.35 15.31
CA THR A 41 13.47 18.76 14.99
C THR A 41 14.63 19.13 15.93
N PHE A 42 14.35 19.55 17.16
CA PHE A 42 15.37 20.06 18.09
C PHE A 42 15.04 19.60 19.51
N ASP A 43 15.33 18.34 19.82
CA ASP A 43 16.26 18.05 20.90
C ASP A 43 16.73 16.59 20.80
N MET A 44 18.00 16.39 20.43
CA MET A 44 18.70 15.13 20.63
C MET A 44 19.32 15.19 22.01
N GLU A 45 18.53 14.91 23.04
CA GLU A 45 19.13 14.42 24.27
C GLU A 45 19.49 12.95 24.10
N GLU A 46 20.67 12.66 24.63
CA GLU A 46 21.52 11.51 24.42
C GLU A 46 20.91 10.23 25.02
N VAL A 47 19.86 9.69 24.38
CA VAL A 47 19.32 8.38 24.78
C VAL A 47 20.24 7.30 24.22
N SER A 48 21.14 6.84 25.11
CA SER A 48 22.07 5.71 24.97
C SER A 48 21.75 4.80 23.78
N ALA A 49 22.70 4.74 22.85
CA ALA A 49 22.66 3.89 21.66
C ALA A 49 22.53 2.40 22.01
N THR A 50 21.33 1.93 22.33
CA THR A 50 21.03 0.52 22.13
C THR A 50 20.97 0.33 20.62
N ASN A 51 21.85 -0.52 20.08
CA ASN A 51 21.87 -0.91 18.65
C ASN A 51 20.63 -1.76 18.26
N GLU A 52 19.55 -1.68 19.03
CA GLU A 52 18.33 -2.44 18.83
C GLU A 52 17.56 -1.81 17.67
N ILE A 53 17.79 -2.36 16.49
CA ILE A 53 17.13 -2.01 15.23
C ILE A 53 15.61 -2.27 15.29
N CYS A 54 15.19 -3.17 16.19
CA CYS A 54 13.80 -3.60 16.33
C CYS A 54 13.31 -3.42 17.77
N GLU A 55 12.21 -2.70 17.95
CA GLU A 55 11.44 -2.72 19.18
C GLU A 55 10.52 -3.96 19.16
N LYS A 56 10.39 -4.65 20.30
CA LYS A 56 9.39 -5.72 20.42
C LYS A 56 8.01 -5.09 20.25
N ASN A 57 7.16 -5.70 19.45
CA ASN A 57 5.76 -5.29 19.33
C ASN A 57 5.12 -5.36 20.72
N LYS A 58 4.92 -4.19 21.34
CA LYS A 58 4.27 -4.00 22.65
C LYS A 58 2.74 -4.17 22.53
N GLU A 59 2.32 -5.08 21.65
CA GLU A 59 0.94 -5.45 21.35
C GLU A 59 0.05 -4.35 20.78
N TRP A 60 0.41 -3.06 20.77
CA TRP A 60 -0.45 -1.95 20.28
C TRP A 60 -0.47 -1.77 18.76
N CYS A 61 0.56 -2.22 18.02
CA CYS A 61 0.49 -2.25 16.57
C CYS A 61 -0.45 -3.36 16.09
N ALA A 62 -1.17 -3.12 15.00
CA ALA A 62 -1.94 -4.15 14.31
C ALA A 62 -0.97 -5.16 13.65
N GLY A 63 -0.56 -6.16 14.40
CA GLY A 63 0.43 -7.17 14.00
C GLY A 63 0.59 -8.25 15.07
N LYS A 64 1.20 -9.38 14.71
CA LYS A 64 1.48 -10.45 15.68
C LYS A 64 2.58 -9.97 16.64
N ALA A 65 2.58 -10.45 17.88
CA ALA A 65 3.64 -10.13 18.85
C ALA A 65 5.06 -10.54 18.37
N SER A 66 5.14 -11.46 17.40
CA SER A 66 6.37 -11.89 16.74
C SER A 66 6.95 -10.87 15.75
N ASP A 67 6.16 -9.88 15.32
CA ASP A 67 6.56 -8.95 14.29
C ASP A 67 7.54 -7.93 14.88
N LYS A 68 8.77 -7.94 14.39
CA LYS A 68 9.80 -6.98 14.78
C LYS A 68 9.42 -5.60 14.25
N LEU A 69 9.12 -4.65 15.13
CA LEU A 69 8.80 -3.28 14.74
C LEU A 69 10.10 -2.50 14.57
N PHE A 70 10.22 -1.71 13.50
CA PHE A 70 11.38 -0.86 13.32
C PHE A 70 11.30 0.38 14.21
N THR A 71 12.39 0.68 14.91
CA THR A 71 12.51 1.93 15.68
C THR A 71 12.49 3.13 14.74
N ILE A 72 11.88 4.25 15.16
CA ILE A 72 11.83 5.51 14.37
C ILE A 72 13.24 5.95 13.94
N GLN A 73 14.23 5.81 14.83
CA GLN A 73 15.63 6.14 14.56
C GLN A 73 16.23 5.28 13.42
N PHE A 74 15.86 4.01 13.34
CA PHE A 74 16.30 3.13 12.26
C PHE A 74 15.69 3.54 10.93
N VAL A 75 14.38 3.79 10.89
CA VAL A 75 13.68 4.21 9.67
C VAL A 75 14.26 5.53 9.14
N ARG A 76 14.56 6.49 10.03
CA ARG A 76 15.19 7.76 9.64
C ARG A 76 16.58 7.56 9.02
N LYS A 77 17.43 6.73 9.61
CA LYS A 77 18.75 6.36 9.06
C LYS A 77 18.60 5.60 7.72
N TYR A 78 17.62 4.72 7.63
CA TYR A 78 17.31 3.95 6.41
C TYR A 78 16.92 4.86 5.24
N ILE A 79 16.00 5.81 5.47
CA ILE A 79 15.58 6.80 4.46
C ILE A 79 16.77 7.65 4.01
N HIS A 80 17.65 8.05 4.94
CA HIS A 80 18.85 8.80 4.60
C HIS A 80 19.77 8.00 3.65
N MET A 81 19.99 6.73 3.94
CA MET A 81 20.78 5.83 3.08
C MET A 81 20.11 5.62 1.71
N ALA A 82 18.80 5.39 1.68
CA ALA A 82 18.04 5.17 0.44
C ALA A 82 18.04 6.39 -0.49
N LYS A 83 18.06 7.61 0.06
CA LYS A 83 18.15 8.86 -0.73
C LYS A 83 19.44 8.98 -1.53
N SER A 84 20.54 8.43 -1.03
CA SER A 84 21.85 8.46 -1.69
C SER A 84 21.94 7.49 -2.88
N VAL A 85 21.06 6.50 -2.95
CA VAL A 85 21.01 5.53 -4.05
C VAL A 85 20.37 6.18 -5.28
N LYS A 86 21.04 6.06 -6.42
CA LYS A 86 20.56 6.54 -7.73
C LYS A 86 20.37 5.34 -8.67
N PRO A 87 19.22 4.65 -8.60
CA PRO A 87 19.00 3.48 -9.44
C PRO A 87 18.91 3.87 -10.91
N LYS A 88 19.40 3.00 -11.78
CA LYS A 88 19.28 3.13 -13.24
C LYS A 88 18.13 2.27 -13.76
N LEU A 89 17.40 2.81 -14.73
CA LEU A 89 16.32 2.06 -15.39
C LEU A 89 16.93 0.99 -16.29
N THR A 90 16.44 -0.25 -16.17
CA THR A 90 16.79 -1.35 -17.06
C THR A 90 15.93 -1.30 -18.33
N GLU A 91 16.40 -1.92 -19.41
CA GLU A 91 15.65 -1.97 -20.67
C GLU A 91 14.33 -2.73 -20.51
N GLU A 92 14.34 -3.85 -19.77
CA GLU A 92 13.14 -4.63 -19.45
C GLU A 92 12.08 -3.79 -18.72
N ALA A 93 12.49 -3.02 -17.71
CA ALA A 93 11.57 -2.14 -17.00
C ALA A 93 11.07 -1.00 -17.89
N SER A 94 11.92 -0.44 -18.77
CA SER A 94 11.51 0.60 -19.70
C SER A 94 10.46 0.11 -20.70
N ALA A 95 10.64 -1.09 -21.25
CA ALA A 95 9.68 -1.70 -22.17
C ALA A 95 8.33 -1.91 -21.48
N TYR A 96 8.33 -2.52 -20.29
CA TYR A 96 7.12 -2.74 -19.50
C TYR A 96 6.38 -1.43 -19.15
N ILE A 97 7.12 -0.38 -18.79
CA ILE A 97 6.56 0.96 -18.52
C ILE A 97 5.85 1.54 -19.74
N SER A 98 6.44 1.41 -20.94
CA SER A 98 5.84 1.92 -22.17
C SER A 98 4.56 1.17 -22.55
N GLU A 99 4.57 -0.16 -22.41
CA GLU A 99 3.41 -1.02 -22.62
C GLU A 99 2.29 -0.68 -21.62
N SER A 100 2.62 -0.62 -20.33
CA SER A 100 1.69 -0.29 -19.25
C SER A 100 1.02 1.08 -19.43
N TYR A 101 1.76 2.08 -19.93
CA TYR A 101 1.21 3.41 -20.20
C TYR A 101 0.28 3.42 -21.43
N ALA A 102 0.64 2.68 -22.49
CA ALA A 102 -0.22 2.53 -23.66
C ALA A 102 -1.54 1.85 -23.28
N GLU A 103 -1.46 0.80 -22.46
CA GLU A 103 -2.60 0.10 -21.88
C GLU A 103 -3.46 1.07 -21.04
N LEU A 104 -2.87 1.80 -20.08
CA LEU A 104 -3.57 2.78 -19.24
C LEU A 104 -4.32 3.83 -20.07
N ARG A 105 -3.72 4.28 -21.17
CA ARG A 105 -4.32 5.28 -22.08
C ARG A 105 -5.43 4.69 -22.95
N SER A 106 -5.32 3.43 -23.34
CA SER A 106 -6.39 2.73 -24.05
C SER A 106 -7.63 2.54 -23.15
N PHE A 107 -7.42 2.12 -21.89
CA PHE A 107 -8.48 1.99 -20.89
C PHE A 107 -9.18 3.32 -20.57
N ASP A 108 -8.43 4.44 -20.55
CA ASP A 108 -9.01 5.78 -20.38
C ASP A 108 -9.93 6.20 -21.53
N THR A 109 -9.75 5.62 -22.71
CA THR A 109 -10.59 5.92 -23.89
C THR A 109 -11.84 5.05 -23.95
N SER A 110 -11.80 3.83 -23.39
CA SER A 110 -12.89 2.86 -23.45
C SER A 110 -13.92 3.02 -22.33
N LYS A 111 -13.51 3.39 -21.10
CA LYS A 111 -14.42 3.56 -19.97
C LYS A 111 -15.09 4.94 -20.00
N THR A 112 -16.42 4.96 -19.82
CA THR A 112 -17.20 6.21 -19.72
C THR A 112 -16.72 7.03 -18.52
N ASP A 113 -16.67 8.36 -18.68
CA ASP A 113 -16.14 9.38 -17.75
C ASP A 113 -16.59 9.28 -16.27
N ARG A 114 -17.59 8.44 -15.96
CA ARG A 114 -18.17 8.25 -14.64
C ARG A 114 -17.29 7.46 -13.66
N GLU A 115 -16.38 6.61 -14.15
CA GLU A 115 -15.49 5.81 -13.28
C GLU A 115 -14.09 6.43 -13.09
N ARG A 116 -13.84 7.58 -13.71
CA ARG A 116 -12.52 8.22 -13.69
C ARG A 116 -12.34 9.10 -12.48
N THR A 117 -11.20 8.94 -11.81
CA THR A 117 -10.79 9.86 -10.74
C THR A 117 -9.87 10.97 -11.29
N MET A 118 -9.08 10.71 -12.34
CA MET A 118 -8.15 11.68 -12.95
C MET A 118 -7.85 11.36 -14.43
N PRO A 119 -7.71 12.35 -15.33
CA PRO A 119 -7.41 12.12 -16.75
C PRO A 119 -5.99 11.59 -17.02
N VAL A 120 -5.81 10.76 -18.05
CA VAL A 120 -4.51 10.16 -18.40
C VAL A 120 -3.66 11.07 -19.30
N THR A 121 -2.51 11.50 -18.79
CA THR A 121 -1.59 12.42 -19.49
C THR A 121 -0.16 11.90 -19.49
N VAL A 122 0.71 12.47 -20.34
CA VAL A 122 2.15 12.15 -20.37
C VAL A 122 2.86 12.34 -19.03
N ARG A 123 2.31 13.18 -18.13
CA ARG A 123 2.82 13.34 -16.76
C ARG A 123 2.74 12.03 -15.96
N GLN A 124 1.78 11.17 -16.26
CA GLN A 124 1.66 9.88 -15.58
C GLN A 124 2.78 8.92 -15.98
N LEU A 125 3.30 9.00 -17.21
CA LEU A 125 4.48 8.24 -17.61
C LEU A 125 5.69 8.63 -16.76
N GLU A 126 5.94 9.94 -16.57
CA GLU A 126 6.99 10.40 -15.66
C GLU A 126 6.74 9.95 -14.22
N THR A 127 5.47 9.97 -13.79
CA THR A 127 5.07 9.55 -12.45
C THR A 127 5.35 8.08 -12.23
N LEU A 128 5.05 7.24 -13.22
CA LEU A 128 5.34 5.80 -13.20
C LEU A 128 6.86 5.57 -13.05
N ILE A 129 7.69 6.25 -13.84
CA ILE A 129 9.16 6.18 -13.72
C ILE A 129 9.64 6.62 -12.33
N ARG A 130 9.05 7.70 -11.76
CA ARG A 130 9.39 8.19 -10.42
C ARG A 130 9.00 7.18 -9.34
N ILE A 131 7.84 6.52 -9.45
CA ILE A 131 7.40 5.50 -8.50
C ILE A 131 8.29 4.25 -8.61
N SER A 132 8.57 3.74 -9.81
CA SER A 132 9.45 2.59 -10.02
C SER A 132 10.86 2.83 -9.47
N THR A 133 11.42 4.03 -9.70
CA THR A 133 12.72 4.41 -9.13
C THR A 133 12.67 4.58 -7.61
N ALA A 134 11.55 5.05 -7.05
CA ALA A 134 11.37 5.12 -5.60
C ALA A 134 11.29 3.73 -4.95
N MET A 135 10.62 2.76 -5.61
CA MET A 135 10.57 1.37 -5.14
C MET A 135 11.95 0.71 -5.16
N ALA A 136 12.74 0.93 -6.22
CA ALA A 136 14.12 0.46 -6.27
C ALA A 136 14.99 1.09 -5.17
N LYS A 137 14.81 2.38 -4.87
CA LYS A 137 15.47 3.05 -3.72
C LYS A 137 15.08 2.45 -2.38
N ALA A 138 13.80 2.12 -2.20
CA ALA A 138 13.29 1.48 -0.99
C ALA A 138 13.86 0.06 -0.79
N ARG A 139 14.40 -0.58 -1.84
CA ARG A 139 15.15 -1.85 -1.77
C ARG A 139 16.67 -1.65 -1.69
N LEU A 140 17.16 -0.41 -1.79
CA LEU A 140 18.58 -0.07 -1.95
C LEU A 140 19.21 -0.71 -3.21
N ALA A 141 18.38 -1.03 -4.21
CA ALA A 141 18.84 -1.60 -5.47
C ALA A 141 19.44 -0.52 -6.38
N LYS A 142 20.49 -0.89 -7.13
CA LYS A 142 21.13 0.00 -8.12
C LYS A 142 20.42 0.00 -9.47
N ASN A 143 19.57 -0.99 -9.72
CA ASN A 143 18.85 -1.17 -10.96
C ASN A 143 17.35 -1.28 -10.65
N VAL A 144 16.52 -0.68 -11.51
CA VAL A 144 15.06 -0.85 -11.46
C VAL A 144 14.71 -2.15 -12.17
N GLU A 145 14.02 -3.05 -11.49
CA GLU A 145 13.57 -4.32 -12.07
C GLU A 145 12.12 -4.23 -12.57
N ARG A 146 11.71 -5.16 -13.42
CA ARG A 146 10.33 -5.24 -13.92
C ARG A 146 9.30 -5.32 -12.78
N SER A 147 9.61 -6.05 -11.69
CA SER A 147 8.73 -6.16 -10.52
C SER A 147 8.46 -4.82 -9.83
N ASP A 148 9.40 -3.88 -9.90
CA ASP A 148 9.22 -2.54 -9.33
C ASP A 148 8.27 -1.71 -10.21
N ALA A 149 8.33 -1.90 -11.54
CA ALA A 149 7.44 -1.24 -12.49
C ALA A 149 6.00 -1.78 -12.43
N GLU A 150 5.83 -3.09 -12.22
CA GLU A 150 4.54 -3.73 -12.03
C GLU A 150 3.80 -3.20 -10.79
N LYS A 151 4.49 -3.15 -9.64
CA LYS A 151 3.93 -2.55 -8.41
C LYS A 151 3.61 -1.07 -8.59
N ALA A 152 4.45 -0.32 -9.32
CA ALA A 152 4.21 1.08 -9.62
C ALA A 152 2.95 1.25 -10.49
N TYR A 153 2.75 0.39 -11.47
CA TYR A 153 1.55 0.36 -12.31
C TYR A 153 0.30 0.05 -11.49
N GLN A 154 0.32 -0.99 -10.65
CA GLN A 154 -0.80 -1.34 -9.79
C GLN A 154 -1.24 -0.17 -8.88
N LEU A 155 -0.27 0.55 -8.32
CA LEU A 155 -0.54 1.73 -7.49
C LEU A 155 -1.17 2.87 -8.31
N LEU A 156 -0.63 3.14 -9.50
CA LEU A 156 -1.14 4.19 -10.37
C LEU A 156 -2.53 3.86 -10.93
N HIS A 157 -2.76 2.60 -11.30
CA HIS A 157 -4.04 2.09 -11.77
C HIS A 157 -5.12 2.26 -10.70
N TYR A 158 -4.83 1.81 -9.47
CA TYR A 158 -5.72 1.99 -8.32
C TYR A 158 -6.03 3.47 -8.06
N ALA A 159 -5.04 4.37 -8.20
CA ALA A 159 -5.25 5.80 -8.00
C ALA A 159 -6.14 6.43 -9.09
N CYS A 160 -6.07 5.96 -10.35
CA CYS A 160 -6.83 6.53 -11.46
C CYS A 160 -8.28 6.01 -11.51
N PHE A 161 -8.47 4.71 -11.26
CA PHE A 161 -9.76 4.05 -11.48
C PHE A 161 -10.46 3.58 -10.19
N LYS A 162 -9.82 3.70 -9.01
CA LYS A 162 -10.29 3.16 -7.71
C LYS A 162 -10.61 1.65 -7.73
N GLU A 163 -10.39 0.98 -8.85
CA GLU A 163 -10.54 -0.44 -9.04
C GLU A 163 -9.38 -1.14 -8.32
N LYS A 164 -9.71 -2.03 -7.38
CA LYS A 164 -8.71 -2.80 -6.66
C LYS A 164 -7.91 -3.63 -7.69
N PRO A 165 -6.56 -3.63 -7.62
CA PRO A 165 -5.78 -4.48 -8.52
C PRO A 165 -6.22 -5.94 -8.34
N LYS A 166 -6.36 -6.68 -9.44
CA LYS A 166 -6.88 -8.06 -9.46
C LYS A 166 -6.19 -8.98 -8.46
N GLU A 167 -4.88 -8.80 -8.25
CA GLU A 167 -4.11 -9.53 -7.22
C GLU A 167 -4.63 -9.35 -5.79
N ARG A 168 -5.10 -8.14 -5.44
CA ARG A 168 -5.71 -7.88 -4.13
C ARG A 168 -7.08 -8.54 -4.03
N LEU A 169 -7.88 -8.51 -5.10
CA LEU A 169 -9.18 -9.17 -5.14
C LEU A 169 -9.02 -10.69 -4.98
N GLU A 170 -8.09 -11.30 -5.71
CA GLU A 170 -7.79 -12.72 -5.58
C GLU A 170 -7.26 -13.11 -4.20
N MET A 171 -6.41 -12.28 -3.60
CA MET A 171 -5.93 -12.51 -2.23
C MET A 171 -7.05 -12.36 -1.20
N GLU A 172 -7.94 -11.37 -1.36
CA GLU A 172 -9.14 -11.20 -0.53
C GLU A 172 -10.10 -12.40 -0.69
N GLU A 173 -10.32 -12.89 -1.91
CA GLU A 173 -11.09 -14.09 -2.18
C GLU A 173 -10.49 -15.35 -1.55
N LYS A 174 -9.18 -15.56 -1.71
CA LYS A 174 -8.48 -16.69 -1.10
C LYS A 174 -8.57 -16.62 0.43
N GLN A 175 -8.53 -15.42 1.00
CA GLN A 175 -8.75 -15.20 2.44
C GLN A 175 -10.19 -15.44 2.88
N ARG A 176 -11.19 -15.01 2.09
CA ARG A 176 -12.61 -15.30 2.29
C ARG A 176 -12.90 -16.81 2.23
N LYS A 177 -12.37 -17.50 1.23
CA LYS A 177 -12.48 -18.96 1.04
C LYS A 177 -11.80 -19.72 2.20
N LYS A 178 -10.70 -19.20 2.74
CA LYS A 178 -9.99 -19.80 3.89
C LYS A 178 -10.71 -19.58 5.24
N HIS A 179 -11.53 -18.54 5.38
CA HIS A 179 -12.30 -18.24 6.59
C HIS A 179 -13.75 -18.75 6.59
N GLY A 180 -14.14 -19.57 5.60
CA GLY A 180 -15.37 -20.38 5.68
C GLY A 180 -16.63 -19.62 6.09
N VAL A 181 -16.90 -18.46 5.48
CA VAL A 181 -18.22 -17.80 5.61
C VAL A 181 -18.97 -18.00 4.30
N ASN A 182 -19.94 -18.91 4.33
CA ASN A 182 -20.95 -19.08 3.31
C ASN A 182 -21.96 -17.93 3.44
N GLU A 183 -21.68 -16.81 2.79
CA GLU A 183 -22.68 -15.80 2.47
C GLU A 183 -22.64 -15.59 0.96
N LYS A 184 -23.63 -16.16 0.27
CA LYS A 184 -24.04 -15.69 -1.05
C LYS A 184 -24.55 -14.27 -0.87
N SER A 185 -23.79 -13.29 -1.35
CA SER A 185 -24.31 -11.99 -1.73
C SER A 185 -24.33 -11.97 -3.24
N ASP A 186 -25.53 -12.13 -3.82
CA ASP A 186 -25.83 -11.77 -5.20
C ASP A 186 -25.56 -10.27 -5.36
N ASP A 187 -24.48 -9.91 -6.04
CA ASP A 187 -24.35 -8.64 -6.76
C ASP A 187 -23.17 -8.78 -7.73
N ASP A 188 -23.41 -9.45 -8.84
CA ASP A 188 -22.52 -9.47 -10.00
C ASP A 188 -23.40 -9.40 -11.26
N GLU A 189 -24.01 -8.23 -11.48
CA GLU A 189 -24.45 -7.83 -12.82
C GLU A 189 -23.25 -7.19 -13.55
N THR A 190 -22.31 -8.03 -13.97
CA THR A 190 -21.48 -7.72 -15.14
C THR A 190 -22.19 -8.31 -16.35
N GLU A 191 -22.83 -7.45 -17.14
CA GLU A 191 -23.30 -7.78 -18.49
C GLU A 191 -22.08 -8.08 -19.37
N ASP A 192 -21.63 -9.33 -19.36
CA ASP A 192 -20.73 -9.87 -20.38
C ASP A 192 -21.57 -10.12 -21.64
N GLU A 193 -21.57 -9.16 -22.58
CA GLU A 193 -22.06 -9.41 -23.94
C GLU A 193 -21.12 -10.40 -24.64
N GLU A 194 -21.62 -11.61 -24.85
CA GLU A 194 -21.00 -12.69 -25.60
C GLU A 194 -20.71 -12.27 -27.06
N MET A 195 -19.43 -12.26 -27.44
CA MET A 195 -19.01 -12.32 -28.86
C MET A 195 -19.02 -13.79 -29.30
N GLU A 196 -20.13 -14.27 -29.85
CA GLU A 196 -20.21 -15.58 -30.52
C GLU A 196 -19.81 -15.46 -32.00
N ASP A 197 -18.65 -16.06 -32.30
CA ASP A 197 -18.27 -16.81 -33.50
C ASP A 197 -19.10 -16.64 -34.80
N LEU A 198 -18.59 -15.80 -35.70
CA LEU A 198 -18.90 -15.90 -37.14
C LEU A 198 -17.85 -16.78 -37.83
N GLU A 199 -17.97 -18.10 -37.73
CA GLU A 199 -17.34 -19.01 -38.70
C GLU A 199 -17.96 -20.42 -38.68
N LYS A 200 -19.06 -20.59 -39.41
CA LYS A 200 -19.39 -21.78 -40.23
C LYS A 200 -20.75 -21.62 -40.89
N ASN A 201 -20.73 -21.23 -42.17
CA ASN A 201 -21.67 -21.83 -43.11
C ASN A 201 -20.95 -21.97 -44.44
N GLU A 202 -20.55 -23.21 -44.71
CA GLU A 202 -20.14 -23.68 -46.01
C GLU A 202 -21.26 -23.41 -47.03
N ARG A 203 -20.89 -22.74 -48.12
CA ARG A 203 -21.35 -23.06 -49.46
C ARG A 203 -20.13 -23.30 -50.32
#